data_AF-A0A1F4YLD3-F1
#
_entry.id   AF-A0A1F4YLD3-F1
#
_cell.length_a   1.000
_cell.length_b   1.000
_cell.length_c   1.000
_cell.angle_alpha   90.00
_cell.angle_beta   90.00
_cell.angle_gamma   90.00
#
_symmetry.space_group_name_H-M   'P 1'
#
loop_
_entity.id
_entity.type
_entity.pdbx_description
1 polymer ?
#
loop_
_entity_poly.entity_id
_entity_poly.type
_entity_poly.pdbx_seq_one_letter_code
_entity_poly.pdbx_strand_id
1 'polypeptide(L)'
;MKANAGESLKRGLIPDWLDKLFLRSVTPLIRFFSFYRLNPNWITFAGFMLNLVSGIMIFGGQFMIAALLVGVAGILDFIDGKIASATGQVTCFGAMLDSILDRYSDSAIYLGVAGFYIMRDMRLPALAVFFALAGSFITSYARAVGA
;
A
#
# COMPACT_ATOMS: atom_id res chain seq x y z
N MET A 1 27.25 -23.38 10.12
CA MET A 1 26.50 -22.36 9.34
C MET A 1 25.04 -22.44 9.76
N LYS A 2 24.62 -21.63 10.75
CA LYS A 2 23.25 -21.62 11.25
C LYS A 2 22.43 -20.63 10.42
N ALA A 3 21.55 -21.13 9.58
CA ALA A 3 20.50 -20.33 8.97
C ALA A 3 19.56 -19.84 10.08
N ASN A 4 19.37 -18.53 10.18
CA ASN A 4 18.42 -17.93 11.12
C ASN A 4 17.00 -18.35 10.71
N ALA A 5 16.24 -18.92 11.65
CA ALA A 5 14.88 -19.44 11.44
C ALA A 5 13.89 -18.39 10.86
N GLY A 6 14.21 -17.09 10.97
CA GLY A 6 13.43 -16.01 10.37
C GLY A 6 13.55 -15.87 8.84
N GLU A 7 14.66 -16.30 8.22
CA GLU A 7 14.80 -16.23 6.74
C GLU A 7 14.03 -17.34 6.02
N SER A 8 13.82 -18.48 6.69
CA SER A 8 13.14 -19.65 6.12
C SER A 8 11.63 -19.43 5.94
N LEU A 9 11.00 -18.65 6.83
CA LEU A 9 9.55 -18.42 6.79
C LEU A 9 9.12 -17.43 5.70
N LYS A 10 9.96 -16.47 5.31
CA LYS A 10 9.64 -15.50 4.23
C LYS A 10 9.71 -16.10 2.82
N ARG A 11 10.47 -17.18 2.63
CA ARG A 11 10.63 -17.86 1.33
C ARG A 11 9.50 -18.83 0.96
N GLY A 12 8.56 -19.09 1.85
CA GLY A 12 7.55 -20.15 1.67
C GLY A 12 6.18 -19.73 1.13
N LEU A 13 5.89 -18.43 1.00
CA LEU A 13 4.54 -17.92 0.69
C LEU A 13 4.28 -17.63 -0.79
N ILE A 14 5.31 -17.34 -1.58
CA ILE A 14 5.19 -17.00 -3.00
C ILE A 14 6.12 -17.91 -3.80
N PRO A 15 5.65 -18.59 -4.85
CA PRO A 15 6.53 -19.44 -5.66
C PRO A 15 7.64 -18.63 -6.33
N ASP A 16 8.89 -19.12 -6.28
CA ASP A 16 10.06 -18.46 -6.89
C ASP A 16 9.89 -18.12 -8.38
N TRP A 17 9.10 -18.92 -9.11
CA TRP A 17 8.80 -18.66 -10.52
C TRP A 17 7.91 -17.42 -10.72
N LEU A 18 7.01 -17.15 -9.77
CA LEU A 18 6.13 -15.99 -9.78
C LEU A 18 6.94 -14.72 -9.50
N ASP A 19 7.84 -14.78 -8.52
CA ASP A 19 8.74 -13.67 -8.21
C ASP A 19 9.68 -13.35 -9.39
N LYS A 20 10.23 -14.36 -10.05
CA LYS A 20 11.07 -14.17 -11.24
C LYS A 20 10.28 -13.64 -12.44
N LEU A 21 9.07 -14.14 -12.68
CA LEU A 21 8.19 -13.65 -13.76
C LEU A 21 7.78 -12.19 -13.53
N PHE A 22 7.46 -11.85 -12.28
CA PHE A 22 7.12 -10.49 -11.89
C PHE A 22 8.32 -9.55 -12.03
N LEU A 23 9.48 -9.93 -11.46
CA LEU A 23 10.72 -9.15 -11.59
C LEU A 23 11.06 -8.94 -13.07
N ARG A 24 10.91 -9.94 -13.94
CA ARG A 24 11.12 -9.82 -15.39
C ARG A 24 10.18 -8.81 -16.05
N SER A 25 8.93 -8.74 -15.61
CA SER A 25 7.92 -7.80 -16.11
C SER A 25 8.18 -6.35 -15.65
N VAL A 26 8.69 -6.18 -14.43
CA VAL A 26 9.00 -4.87 -13.83
C VAL A 26 10.44 -4.41 -14.11
N THR A 27 11.32 -5.31 -14.60
CA THR A 27 12.71 -5.01 -14.99
C THR A 27 12.87 -3.78 -15.89
N PRO A 28 12.05 -3.53 -16.94
CA PRO A 28 12.17 -2.30 -17.73
C PRO A 28 11.90 -1.05 -16.88
N LEU A 29 10.95 -1.10 -15.95
CA LEU A 29 10.67 -0.02 -15.01
C LEU A 29 11.84 0.19 -14.03
N ILE A 30 12.40 -0.90 -13.47
CA ILE A 30 13.58 -0.87 -12.59
C ILE A 30 14.77 -0.22 -13.30
N ARG A 31 15.02 -0.61 -14.56
CA ARG A 31 16.11 -0.04 -15.37
C ARG A 31 15.87 1.43 -15.66
N PHE A 32 14.64 1.85 -15.95
CA PHE A 32 14.28 3.24 -16.17
C PHE A 32 14.52 4.10 -14.92
N PHE A 33 14.00 3.69 -13.76
CA PHE A 33 14.19 4.40 -12.48
C PHE A 33 15.66 4.43 -12.05
N SER A 34 16.40 3.33 -12.24
CA SER A 34 17.83 3.25 -11.96
C SER A 34 18.67 4.15 -12.88
N PHE A 35 18.33 4.22 -14.17
CA PHE A 35 19.04 5.04 -15.16
C PHE A 35 18.86 6.54 -14.90
N TYR A 36 17.65 6.97 -14.50
CA TYR A 36 17.35 8.37 -14.18
C TYR A 36 17.62 8.76 -12.71
N ARG A 37 18.10 7.83 -11.86
CA ARG A 37 18.24 8.03 -10.40
C ARG A 37 16.98 8.63 -9.74
N LEU A 38 15.81 8.25 -10.23
CA LEU A 38 14.54 8.74 -9.69
C LEU A 38 14.29 8.06 -8.34
N ASN A 39 13.91 8.86 -7.35
CA ASN A 39 13.61 8.37 -6.02
C ASN A 39 12.33 7.49 -6.08
N PRO A 40 12.37 6.22 -5.63
CA PRO A 40 11.21 5.32 -5.59
C PRO A 40 9.98 5.93 -4.89
N ASN A 41 10.19 6.87 -3.96
CA ASN A 41 9.15 7.59 -3.23
C ASN A 41 8.11 8.28 -4.13
N TRP A 42 8.44 8.60 -5.40
CA TRP A 42 7.46 9.15 -6.34
C TRP A 42 6.36 8.15 -6.72
N ILE A 43 6.67 6.85 -6.75
CA ILE A 43 5.69 5.80 -7.04
C ILE A 43 4.76 5.64 -5.84
N THR A 44 5.31 5.61 -4.62
CA THR A 44 4.55 5.59 -3.37
C THR A 44 3.61 6.79 -3.28
N PHE A 45 4.10 7.98 -3.63
CA PHE A 45 3.29 9.19 -3.66
C PHE A 45 2.17 9.12 -4.70
N ALA A 46 2.44 8.55 -5.88
CA ALA A 46 1.41 8.33 -6.89
C ALA A 46 0.34 7.34 -6.40
N GLY A 47 0.73 6.25 -5.72
CA GLY A 47 -0.19 5.31 -5.08
C GLY A 47 -1.07 6.00 -4.04
N PHE A 48 -0.48 6.83 -3.18
CA PHE A 48 -1.22 7.65 -2.22
C PHE A 48 -2.24 8.58 -2.90
N MET A 49 -1.85 9.28 -3.97
CA MET A 49 -2.77 10.14 -4.73
C MET A 49 -3.95 9.35 -5.31
N LEU A 50 -3.71 8.13 -5.83
CA LEU A 50 -4.79 7.27 -6.33
C LEU A 50 -5.74 6.85 -5.21
N ASN A 51 -5.24 6.51 -4.02
CA ASN A 51 -6.07 6.19 -2.87
C ASN A 51 -6.88 7.39 -2.37
N LEU A 52 -6.30 8.61 -2.44
CA LEU A 52 -7.02 9.85 -2.11
C LEU A 52 -8.18 10.09 -3.08
N VAL A 53 -7.95 9.96 -4.39
CA VAL A 53 -9.00 10.06 -5.40
C VAL A 53 -10.05 8.96 -5.22
N SER A 54 -9.62 7.75 -4.88
CA SER A 54 -10.53 6.64 -4.58
C SER A 54 -11.47 6.97 -3.42
N GLY A 55 -10.95 7.52 -2.32
CA GLY A 55 -11.77 7.95 -1.18
C GLY A 55 -12.85 8.97 -1.59
N ILE A 56 -12.50 9.93 -2.45
CA ILE A 56 -13.45 10.91 -3.00
C ILE A 56 -14.52 10.22 -3.87
N MET A 57 -14.12 9.26 -4.71
CA MET A 57 -15.05 8.51 -5.56
C MET A 57 -16.01 7.64 -4.73
N ILE A 58 -15.52 7.01 -3.66
CA ILE A 58 -16.34 6.26 -2.70
C ILE A 58 -17.37 7.18 -2.05
N PHE A 59 -16.92 8.35 -1.58
CA PHE A 59 -17.81 9.34 -0.97
C PHE A 59 -18.97 9.72 -1.93
N GLY A 60 -18.66 9.93 -3.21
CA GLY A 60 -19.64 10.17 -4.27
C GLY A 60 -20.48 8.95 -4.68
N GLY A 61 -20.19 7.76 -4.16
CA GLY A 61 -20.91 6.51 -4.46
C GLY A 61 -20.43 5.76 -5.71
N GLN A 62 -19.32 6.17 -6.31
CA GLN A 62 -18.73 5.53 -7.49
C GLN A 62 -17.80 4.36 -7.10
N PHE A 63 -18.37 3.33 -6.46
CA PHE A 63 -17.60 2.22 -5.89
C PHE A 63 -16.77 1.44 -6.91
N MET A 64 -17.27 1.25 -8.13
CA MET A 64 -16.55 0.48 -9.16
C MET A 64 -15.25 1.18 -9.59
N ILE A 65 -15.33 2.50 -9.82
CA ILE A 65 -14.17 3.32 -10.20
C ILE A 65 -13.19 3.37 -9.03
N ALA A 66 -13.69 3.59 -7.81
CA ALA A 66 -12.84 3.56 -6.63
C ALA A 66 -12.13 2.21 -6.43
N ALA A 67 -12.82 1.09 -6.60
CA ALA A 67 -12.22 -0.24 -6.47
C ALA A 67 -11.11 -0.46 -7.50
N LEU A 68 -11.31 0.00 -8.74
CA LEU A 68 -10.27 -0.05 -9.76
C LEU A 68 -9.06 0.80 -9.37
N LEU A 69 -9.27 2.03 -8.90
CA LEU A 69 -8.20 2.93 -8.49
C LEU A 69 -7.41 2.40 -7.30
N VAL A 70 -8.07 1.86 -6.27
CA VAL A 70 -7.43 1.18 -5.13
C VAL A 70 -6.62 -0.03 -5.60
N GLY A 71 -7.18 -0.82 -6.52
CA GLY A 71 -6.47 -1.96 -7.11
C GLY A 71 -5.19 -1.54 -7.85
N VAL A 72 -5.25 -0.45 -8.62
CA VAL A 72 -4.08 0.12 -9.30
C VAL A 72 -3.06 0.66 -8.29
N ALA A 73 -3.51 1.36 -7.24
CA ALA A 73 -2.64 1.87 -6.19
C ALA A 73 -1.89 0.73 -5.47
N GLY A 74 -2.57 -0.37 -5.12
CA GLY A 74 -1.93 -1.53 -4.50
C GLY A 74 -0.93 -2.25 -5.42
N ILE A 75 -1.14 -2.22 -6.74
CA ILE A 75 -0.14 -2.73 -7.69
C ILE A 75 1.10 -1.84 -7.70
N LEU A 76 0.94 -0.51 -7.63
CA LEU A 76 2.07 0.42 -7.59
C LEU A 76 2.91 0.26 -6.31
N ASP A 77 2.25 0.09 -5.17
CA ASP A 77 2.86 -0.18 -3.86
C ASP A 77 3.59 -1.53 -3.79
N PHE A 78 3.08 -2.53 -4.52
CA PHE A 78 3.82 -3.78 -4.67
C PHE A 78 5.06 -3.62 -5.58
N ILE A 79 4.97 -2.74 -6.57
CA ILE A 79 6.05 -2.49 -7.55
C ILE A 79 7.18 -1.67 -6.90
N ASP A 80 6.88 -0.60 -6.18
CA ASP A 80 7.90 0.29 -5.60
C ASP A 80 8.72 -0.38 -4.50
N GLY A 81 8.12 -1.20 -3.64
CA GLY A 81 8.82 -2.00 -2.63
C GLY A 81 9.83 -2.98 -3.25
N LYS A 82 9.47 -3.58 -4.40
CA LYS A 82 10.38 -4.44 -5.16
C LYS A 82 11.45 -3.63 -5.90
N ILE A 83 11.13 -2.46 -6.45
CA ILE A 83 12.11 -1.57 -7.08
C ILE A 83 13.14 -1.11 -6.05
N ALA A 84 12.71 -0.61 -4.88
CA ALA A 84 13.60 -0.14 -3.83
C ALA A 84 14.53 -1.24 -3.31
N SER A 85 13.99 -2.46 -3.16
CA SER A 85 14.79 -3.63 -2.81
C SER A 85 15.82 -3.99 -3.89
N ALA A 86 15.42 -3.96 -5.16
CA ALA A 86 16.28 -4.34 -6.28
C ALA A 86 17.34 -3.29 -6.64
N THR A 87 17.07 -2.00 -6.41
CA THR A 87 18.03 -0.91 -6.67
C THR A 87 18.96 -0.61 -5.50
N GLY A 88 18.76 -1.27 -4.35
CA GLY A 88 19.56 -1.05 -3.14
C GLY A 88 19.37 0.34 -2.52
N GLN A 89 18.31 1.06 -2.90
CA GLN A 89 18.00 2.42 -2.43
C GLN A 89 17.08 2.43 -1.20
N VAL A 90 17.13 1.37 -0.39
CA VAL A 90 16.35 1.28 0.85
C VAL A 90 16.95 2.24 1.87
N THR A 91 16.20 3.29 2.23
CA THR A 91 16.60 4.26 3.25
C THR A 91 15.63 4.23 4.42
N CYS A 92 16.11 4.52 5.63
CA CYS A 92 15.26 4.60 6.83
C CYS A 92 14.16 5.66 6.68
N PHE A 93 14.50 6.80 6.07
CA PHE A 93 13.52 7.85 5.76
C PHE A 93 12.46 7.38 4.76
N GLY A 94 12.86 6.68 3.69
CA GLY A 94 11.92 6.12 2.71
C GLY A 94 10.93 5.15 3.35
N ALA A 95 11.43 4.22 4.17
CA ALA A 95 10.57 3.28 4.90
C ALA A 95 9.60 3.97 5.88
N MET A 96 10.03 5.05 6.53
CA MET A 96 9.17 5.86 7.38
C MET A 96 8.10 6.61 6.57
N LEU A 97 8.48 7.21 5.45
CA LEU A 97 7.56 7.94 4.57
C LEU A 97 6.49 7.01 4.00
N ASP A 98 6.90 5.83 3.53
CA ASP A 98 6.06 4.74 3.04
C ASP A 98 4.98 4.35 4.06
N SER A 99 5.43 4.02 5.28
CA SER A 99 4.53 3.67 6.39
C SER A 99 3.56 4.79 6.78
N ILE A 100 3.95 6.06 6.61
CA ILE A 100 3.07 7.21 6.88
C ILE A 100 2.05 7.35 5.75
N LEU A 101 2.48 7.29 4.50
CA LEU A 101 1.61 7.43 3.32
C LEU A 101 0.59 6.29 3.24
N ASP A 102 0.94 5.07 3.64
CA ASP A 102 0.02 3.95 3.78
C ASP A 102 -1.12 4.27 4.73
N ARG A 103 -0.80 4.81 5.91
CA ARG A 103 -1.81 5.19 6.91
C ARG A 103 -2.74 6.28 6.39
N TYR A 104 -2.21 7.26 5.65
CA TYR A 104 -3.02 8.30 5.04
C TYR A 104 -3.88 7.74 3.88
N SER A 105 -3.35 6.79 3.11
CA SER A 105 -4.08 6.09 2.05
C SER A 105 -5.28 5.31 2.62
N ASP A 106 -5.05 4.48 3.63
CA ASP A 106 -6.10 3.75 4.34
C ASP A 106 -7.15 4.71 4.89
N SER A 107 -6.68 5.77 5.58
CA SER A 107 -7.57 6.78 6.15
C SER A 107 -8.44 7.45 5.10
N ALA A 108 -7.89 7.78 3.92
CA ALA A 108 -8.66 8.39 2.83
C ALA A 108 -9.79 7.48 2.34
N ILE A 109 -9.53 6.17 2.20
CA ILE A 109 -10.53 5.18 1.80
C ILE A 109 -11.61 5.06 2.88
N TYR A 110 -11.23 4.84 4.14
CA TYR A 110 -12.18 4.71 5.26
C TYR A 110 -13.03 5.98 5.45
N LEU A 111 -12.43 7.17 5.35
CA LEU A 111 -13.15 8.45 5.42
C LEU A 111 -14.13 8.60 4.26
N GLY A 112 -13.76 8.17 3.05
CA GLY A 112 -14.66 8.12 1.90
C GLY A 112 -15.91 7.26 2.18
N VAL A 113 -15.71 6.04 2.70
CA VAL A 113 -16.79 5.12 3.07
C VAL A 113 -17.65 5.70 4.21
N ALA A 114 -17.02 6.25 5.25
CA ALA A 114 -17.71 6.84 6.39
C ALA A 114 -18.59 8.01 5.94
N GLY A 115 -18.03 8.93 5.14
CA GLY A 115 -18.77 10.07 4.60
C GLY A 115 -19.94 9.64 3.70
N PHE A 116 -19.77 8.60 2.87
CA PHE A 116 -20.85 8.04 2.05
C PHE A 116 -22.06 7.60 2.91
N TYR A 117 -21.82 6.92 4.05
CA TYR A 117 -22.86 6.46 4.95
C TYR A 117 -23.46 7.59 5.80
N ILE A 118 -22.63 8.53 6.26
CA ILE A 118 -23.09 9.71 7.03
C ILE A 118 -24.05 10.54 6.20
N MET A 119 -23.74 10.79 4.91
CA MET A 119 -24.62 11.55 4.01
C MET A 119 -25.97 10.88 3.72
N ARG A 120 -26.13 9.60 4.05
CA ARG A 120 -27.38 8.83 3.88
C ARG A 120 -28.09 8.57 5.20
N ASP A 121 -27.70 9.28 6.27
CA ASP A 121 -28.21 9.08 7.63
C ASP A 121 -28.05 7.64 8.16
N MET A 122 -27.14 6.86 7.58
CA MET A 122 -26.87 5.47 7.95
C MET A 122 -25.84 5.43 9.08
N ARG A 123 -26.31 5.71 10.31
CA ARG A 123 -25.44 5.84 11.50
C ARG A 123 -24.71 4.56 11.88
N LEU A 124 -25.38 3.41 11.79
CA LEU A 124 -24.81 2.13 12.23
C LEU A 124 -23.65 1.67 11.33
N PRO A 125 -23.77 1.68 9.98
CA PRO A 125 -22.63 1.45 9.09
C PRO A 125 -21.50 2.48 9.25
N ALA A 126 -21.83 3.78 9.40
CA ALA A 126 -20.81 4.80 9.63
C ALA A 126 -19.99 4.52 10.89
N LEU A 127 -20.65 4.13 11.99
CA LEU A 127 -19.98 3.74 13.23
C LEU A 127 -19.08 2.51 13.04
N ALA A 128 -19.55 1.51 12.30
CA ALA A 128 -18.75 0.32 11.99
C ALA A 128 -17.47 0.68 11.20
N VAL A 129 -17.54 1.66 10.29
CA VAL A 129 -16.38 2.15 9.54
C VAL A 129 -15.36 2.83 10.46
N PHE A 130 -15.80 3.62 11.45
CA PHE A 130 -14.90 4.20 12.44
C PHE A 130 -14.18 3.12 13.28
N PHE A 131 -14.90 2.06 13.69
CA PHE A 131 -14.28 0.91 14.35
C PHE A 131 -13.28 0.19 13.44
N ALA A 132 -13.60 0.02 12.16
CA ALA A 132 -12.70 -0.59 11.20
C ALA A 132 -11.42 0.24 11.00
N LEU A 133 -11.54 1.57 10.91
CA LEU A 133 -10.41 2.49 10.84
C LEU A 133 -9.52 2.36 12.08
N ALA A 134 -10.10 2.41 13.29
CA ALA A 134 -9.37 2.21 14.54
C ALA A 134 -8.66 0.84 14.57
N GLY A 135 -9.34 -0.21 14.10
CA GLY A 135 -8.76 -1.55 13.94
C GLY A 135 -7.55 -1.57 12.99
N SER A 136 -7.61 -0.87 11.86
CA SER A 136 -6.47 -0.77 10.93
C SER A 136 -5.25 -0.16 11.64
N PHE A 137 -5.42 0.95 12.35
CA PHE A 137 -4.33 1.56 13.11
C PHE A 137 -3.74 0.64 14.20
N ILE A 138 -4.59 -0.10 14.91
CA ILE A 138 -4.15 -1.04 15.95
C ILE A 138 -3.31 -2.17 15.34
N THR A 139 -3.74 -2.76 14.21
CA THR A 139 -2.98 -3.84 13.56
C THR A 139 -1.65 -3.37 13.00
N SER A 140 -1.60 -2.17 12.42
CA SER A 140 -0.37 -1.49 11.98
C SER A 140 0.58 -1.26 13.17
N TYR A 141 0.07 -0.72 14.28
CA TYR A 141 0.87 -0.48 15.49
C TYR A 141 1.38 -1.77 16.13
N ALA A 142 0.53 -2.80 16.25
CA ALA A 142 0.90 -4.09 16.83
C ALA A 142 2.04 -4.74 16.02
N ARG A 143 2.01 -4.63 14.69
CA ARG A 143 3.08 -5.10 13.82
C ARG A 143 4.38 -4.32 14.03
N ALA A 144 4.30 -3.02 14.23
CA ALA A 144 5.47 -2.17 14.46
C ALA A 144 6.15 -2.43 15.81
N VAL A 145 5.38 -2.80 16.85
CA VAL A 145 5.92 -3.10 18.19
C VAL A 145 6.40 -4.55 18.31
N GLY A 146 5.75 -5.49 17.61
CA GLY A 146 6.10 -6.91 17.65
C GLY A 146 7.23 -7.34 16.69
N ALA A 147 7.81 -6.40 15.94
CA ALA A 147 8.94 -6.61 15.02
C ALA A 147 10.25 -6.13 15.64
#